data_AF-A0A1B1S5K3-F1
#
_entry.id   AF-A0A1B1S5K3-F1
#
_cell.length_a   1.000
_cell.length_b   1.000
_cell.length_c   1.000
_cell.angle_alpha   90.00
_cell.angle_beta   90.00
_cell.angle_gamma   90.00
#
_symmetry.space_group_name_H-M   'P 1'
#
loop_
_entity.id
_entity.type
_entity.pdbx_description
1 polymer ?
#
loop_
_entity_poly.entity_id
_entity_poly.type
_entity_poly.pdbx_seq_one_letter_code
_entity_poly.pdbx_strand_id
1 'polypeptide(L)' 'MEETVQVFVNVDKNGDILSGQIGQNIAASEDFDFFFMVSPVVAEELDKYKVQLDGFKKSLVLKEGAMPNE' A
#
# COMPACT_ATOMS: atom_id res chain seq x y z
N MET A 1 20.40 5.60 -3.83
CA MET A 1 19.17 5.24 -4.53
C MET A 1 18.16 4.97 -3.44
N GLU A 2 17.02 5.64 -3.43
CA GLU A 2 15.97 5.31 -2.45
C GLU A 2 15.52 3.87 -2.72
N GLU A 3 15.74 3.00 -1.74
CA GLU A 3 15.25 1.63 -1.82
C GLU A 3 13.73 1.67 -1.89
N THR A 4 13.16 0.96 -2.85
CA THR A 4 11.71 0.80 -2.97
C THR A 4 11.37 -0.67 -2.76
N VAL A 5 10.27 -0.90 -2.06
CA VAL A 5 9.70 -2.21 -1.79
C VAL A 5 8.38 -2.35 -2.52
N GLN A 6 8.10 -3.56 -2.97
CA GLN A 6 6.86 -3.90 -3.64
C GLN A 6 5.80 -4.22 -2.59
N VAL A 7 4.63 -3.61 -2.75
CA VAL A 7 3.48 -3.84 -1.88
C VAL A 7 2.27 -4.18 -2.72
N PHE A 8 1.72 -5.36 -2.48
CA PHE A 8 0.46 -5.82 -3.05
C PHE A 8 -0.60 -5.77 -1.96
N VAL A 9 -1.79 -5.22 -2.24
CA VAL A 9 -2.85 -5.06 -1.24
C VAL A 9 -4.21 -5.45 -1.79
N ASN A 10 -5.01 -6.04 -0.92
CA ASN A 10 -6.45 -6.16 -1.07
C ASN A 10 -7.13 -5.17 -0.15
N VAL A 11 -8.19 -4.55 -0.64
CA VAL A 11 -8.89 -3.49 0.10
C VAL A 11 -10.38 -3.75 0.19
N ASP A 12 -11.02 -3.13 1.16
CA ASP A 12 -12.47 -3.09 1.24
C ASP A 12 -13.07 -2.01 0.32
N LYS A 13 -14.39 -1.89 0.34
CA LYS A 13 -15.15 -0.89 -0.44
C LYS A 13 -14.80 0.58 -0.11
N ASN A 14 -14.17 0.84 1.03
CA ASN A 14 -13.75 2.17 1.47
C ASN A 14 -12.27 2.45 1.16
N GLY A 15 -11.56 1.47 0.61
CA GLY A 15 -10.14 1.52 0.33
C GLY A 15 -9.26 1.12 1.52
N ASP A 16 -9.84 0.65 2.62
CA ASP A 16 -9.09 0.18 3.78
C ASP A 16 -8.40 -1.16 3.46
N ILE A 17 -7.10 -1.24 3.76
CA ILE A 17 -6.29 -2.43 3.47
C ILE A 17 -6.71 -3.58 4.39
N LEU A 18 -7.17 -4.68 3.79
CA LEU A 18 -7.58 -5.91 4.48
C LEU A 18 -6.40 -6.87 4.64
N SER A 19 -5.58 -6.98 3.62
CA SER A 19 -4.38 -7.83 3.60
C SER A 19 -3.36 -7.27 2.62
N GLY A 20 -2.08 -7.52 2.87
CA GLY A 20 -1.03 -7.14 1.95
C GLY A 20 0.18 -8.05 1.99
N GLN A 21 0.91 -8.08 0.88
CA GLN A 21 2.18 -8.77 0.72
C GLN A 21 3.27 -7.75 0.42
N ILE A 22 4.32 -7.76 1.23
CA ILE A 22 5.46 -6.82 1.14
C ILE A 22 6.71 -7.64 0.81
N GLY A 23 7.52 -7.15 -0.12
CA GLY A 23 8.81 -7.79 -0.40
C GLY A 23 9.63 -7.08 -1.45
N GLN A 24 10.82 -7.62 -1.70
CA GLN A 24 11.70 -7.22 -2.78
C GLN A 24 11.71 -8.33 -3.83
N ASN A 25 11.41 -7.99 -5.09
CA ASN A 25 11.34 -8.93 -6.20
C ASN A 25 10.34 -10.08 -5.96
N ILE A 26 9.15 -9.74 -5.45
CA ILE A 26 8.08 -10.71 -5.23
C ILE A 26 7.11 -10.70 -6.40
N ALA A 27 6.74 -11.90 -6.84
CA ALA A 27 5.58 -12.11 -7.70
C ALA A 27 4.37 -12.37 -6.82
N ALA A 28 3.24 -11.75 -7.14
CA ALA A 28 1.97 -12.01 -6.48
C ALA A 28 1.64 -13.51 -6.61
N SER A 29 1.53 -14.20 -5.46
CA SER A 29 1.16 -15.61 -5.41
C SER A 29 -0.34 -15.83 -5.59
N GLU A 30 -1.13 -14.77 -5.41
CA GLU A 30 -2.59 -14.75 -5.44
C GLU A 30 -3.06 -13.44 -6.10
N ASP A 31 -4.36 -13.31 -6.38
CA ASP A 31 -4.92 -12.07 -6.91
C ASP A 31 -4.89 -10.95 -5.86
N PHE A 32 -4.42 -9.78 -6.27
CA PHE A 32 -4.43 -8.56 -5.46
C PHE A 32 -5.11 -7.41 -6.19
N ASP A 33 -5.88 -6.59 -5.47
CA ASP A 33 -6.56 -5.43 -6.04
C ASP A 33 -5.58 -4.37 -6.56
N PHE A 34 -4.52 -4.10 -5.78
CA PHE A 34 -3.58 -3.03 -6.07
C PHE A 34 -2.11 -3.40 -5.84
N PHE A 35 -1.24 -2.66 -6.51
CA PHE A 35 0.22 -2.80 -6.47
C PHE A 35 0.83 -1.40 -6.39
N PHE A 36 1.81 -1.24 -5.51
CA PHE A 36 2.58 -0.02 -5.29
C PHE A 36 4.07 -0.33 -5.12
N MET A 37 4.91 0.64 -5.51
CA MET A 37 6.32 0.70 -5.12
C MET A 37 6.47 1.86 -4.15
N VAL A 38 6.85 1.58 -2.91
CA VAL A 38 6.93 2.57 -1.82
C VAL A 38 8.25 2.43 -1.08
N SER A 39 8.58 3.38 -0.21
CA SER A 39 9.74 3.25 0.67
C SER A 39 9.51 2.17 1.74
N PRO A 40 10.58 1.60 2.32
CA PRO A 40 10.47 0.63 3.42
C PRO A 40 9.61 1.13 4.58
N VAL A 41 9.77 2.41 4.95
CA VAL A 41 8.99 3.06 6.03
C VAL A 41 7.49 2.99 5.75
N VAL A 42 7.06 3.33 4.53
CA VAL A 42 5.63 3.27 4.16
C VAL A 42 5.11 1.84 4.17
N ALA A 43 5.93 0.86 3.81
CA ALA A 43 5.54 -0.54 3.84
C ALA A 43 5.43 -1.08 5.28
N GLU A 44 6.33 -0.67 6.19
CA GLU A 44 6.26 -1.02 7.61
C GLU A 44 5.02 -0.43 8.30
N GLU A 45 4.58 0.74 7.82
CA GLU A 45 3.42 1.46 8.37
C GLU A 45 2.15 1.29 7.53
N LEU A 46 2.06 0.26 6.70
CA LEU A 46 0.99 0.10 5.72
C LEU A 46 -0.42 0.12 6.34
N ASP A 47 -0.56 -0.30 7.60
CA ASP A 47 -1.82 -0.26 8.37
C ASP A 47 -2.35 1.16 8.59
N LYS A 48 -1.48 2.17 8.54
CA LYS A 48 -1.81 3.60 8.61
C LYS A 48 -2.32 4.17 7.30
N TYR A 49 -2.21 3.43 6.19
CA TYR A 49 -2.59 3.88 4.86
C TYR A 49 -3.86 3.20 4.35
N LYS A 50 -4.51 3.85 3.40
CA LYS A 50 -5.61 3.32 2.60
C LYS A 50 -5.37 3.60 1.13
N VAL A 51 -6.00 2.84 0.26
CA VAL A 51 -6.01 3.11 -1.18
C VAL A 51 -7.13 4.07 -1.49
N GLN A 52 -6.79 5.21 -2.10
CA GLN A 52 -7.75 6.15 -2.67
C GLN A 52 -7.79 6.00 -4.19
N LEU A 53 -9.00 5.96 -4.74
CA LEU A 53 -9.24 5.98 -6.19
C LEU A 53 -9.76 7.35 -6.62
N ASP A 54 -8.98 8.04 -7.44
CA ASP A 54 -9.37 9.29 -8.10
C ASP A 54 -9.64 8.99 -9.58
N GLY A 55 -10.89 8.60 -9.87
CA GLY A 55 -11.29 8.07 -11.17
C GLY A 55 -10.63 6.71 -11.44
N PHE A 56 -9.68 6.67 -12.38
CA PHE A 56 -8.91 5.46 -12.72
C PHE A 56 -7.51 5.45 -12.09
N LYS A 57 -7.14 6.50 -11.33
CA LYS A 57 -5.84 6.59 -10.68
C LYS A 57 -5.94 6.09 -9.25
N LYS A 58 -5.01 5.21 -8.87
CA LYS A 58 -4.85 4.71 -7.51
C LYS A 58 -3.72 5.44 -6.80
N SER A 59 -3.95 5.81 -5.55
CA SER A 59 -2.98 6.46 -4.69
C SER A 59 -3.01 5.79 -3.32
N LEU A 60 -1.85 5.64 -2.67
CA LEU A 60 -1.77 5.24 -1.28
C LEU A 60 -1.73 6.50 -0.42
N VAL A 61 -2.72 6.67 0.45
CA VAL A 61 -2.88 7.89 1.27
C VAL A 61 -3.01 7.52 2.74
N LEU A 62 -2.54 8.39 3.63
CA LEU A 62 -2.70 8.19 5.07
C LEU A 62 -4.20 8.20 5.44
N LYS A 63 -4.57 7.34 6.38
CA LYS A 63 -5.89 7.38 7.02
C LYS A 63 -6.04 8.69 7.79
N GLU A 64 -7.27 9.15 7.92
CA GLU A 64 -7.57 10.39 8.63
C GLU A 64 -7.09 10.28 10.09
N GLY A 65 -6.22 11.22 10.51
CA GLY A 65 -5.63 11.21 11.85
C GLY A 65 -4.35 10.38 12.02
N ALA A 66 -3.88 9.67 10.98
CA ALA A 66 -2.59 8.99 11.02
C ALA A 66 -1.43 9.96 10.74
N MET A 67 -0.36 9.86 11.52
CA MET A 67 0.91 10.56 11.27
C MET A 67 1.96 9.54 10.79
N PRO A 68 2.71 9.84 9.72
CA PRO A 68 3.85 9.02 9.35
C PRO A 68 4.92 9.17 10.44
N ASN A 69 5.62 8.09 10.80
CA ASN A 69 6.85 8.27 11.58
C ASN A 69 7.94 8.81 10.63
N GLU A 70 8.51 9.97 10.98
CA GLU A 70 9.66 10.58 10.29
C GLU A 70 10.97 9.80 10.51
#